data_AF-A0A6B1GWQ9-F1
#
_entry.id   AF-A0A6B1GWQ9-F1
#
_cell.length_a   1.000
_cell.length_b   1.000
_cell.length_c   1.000
_cell.angle_alpha   90.00
_cell.angle_beta   90.00
_cell.angle_gamma   90.00
#
_symmetry.space_group_name_H-M   'P 1'
#
loop_
_entity.id
_entity.type
_entity.pdbx_description
1 polymer ?
#
loop_
_entity_poly.entity_id
_entity_poly.type
_entity_poly.pdbx_seq_one_letter_code
_entity_poly.pdbx_strand_id
1 'polypeptide(L)'
;MEPRLKQLLEDLTRSLCEAIAESPEVHDRLESIRREGYTLNLFLDCKPCESDDAARTEEAPRRPAQPPPFRINGRDLAFLRSVGIDPTRKARSRTSRR
;
A
#
# COMPACT_ATOMS: atom_id res chain seq x y z
N MET A 1 -10.79 -3.22 -18.73
CA MET A 1 -9.47 -2.66 -18.37
C MET A 1 -9.04 -1.76 -19.52
N GLU A 2 -8.88 -0.47 -19.27
CA GLU A 2 -8.67 0.54 -20.30
C GLU A 2 -7.48 0.19 -21.21
N PRO A 3 -7.64 0.26 -22.55
CA PRO A 3 -6.58 -0.09 -23.50
C PRO A 3 -5.33 0.78 -23.32
N ARG A 4 -5.49 2.01 -22.83
CA ARG A 4 -4.39 2.94 -22.54
C ARG A 4 -3.54 2.50 -21.36
N LEU A 5 -4.13 1.96 -20.30
CA LEU A 5 -3.39 1.48 -19.12
C LEU A 5 -2.50 0.29 -19.47
N LYS A 6 -3.00 -0.61 -20.34
CA LYS A 6 -2.22 -1.74 -20.83
C LYS A 6 -1.00 -1.29 -21.64
N GLN A 7 -1.18 -0.31 -22.53
CA GLN A 7 -0.06 0.24 -23.30
C GLN A 7 1.01 0.87 -22.40
N LEU A 8 0.61 1.66 -21.39
CA LEU A 8 1.56 2.25 -20.44
C LEU A 8 2.33 1.18 -19.64
N LEU A 9 1.64 0.11 -19.22
CA LEU A 9 2.27 -1.04 -18.57
C LEU A 9 3.27 -1.75 -19.48
N GLU A 10 2.90 -1.97 -20.75
CA GLU A 10 3.77 -2.61 -21.74
C GLU A 10 5.02 -1.77 -22.02
N ASP A 11 4.86 -0.45 -22.18
CA ASP A 11 5.97 0.47 -22.42
C ASP A 11 6.92 0.53 -21.21
N LEU A 12 6.37 0.59 -19.99
CA LEU A 12 7.16 0.57 -18.76
C LEU A 12 7.87 -0.77 -18.55
N THR A 13 7.21 -1.88 -18.88
CA THR A 13 7.83 -3.22 -18.82
C THR A 13 9.00 -3.31 -19.80
N ARG A 14 8.84 -2.78 -21.02
CA ARG A 14 9.92 -2.74 -22.01
C ARG A 14 11.11 -1.93 -21.52
N SER A 15 10.86 -0.71 -21.03
CA SER A 15 11.91 0.17 -20.52
C SER A 15 12.63 -0.42 -19.31
N LEU A 16 11.90 -1.11 -18.42
CA LEU A 16 12.48 -1.79 -17.27
C LEU A 16 13.36 -2.98 -17.70
N CYS A 17 12.92 -3.78 -18.67
CA CYS A 17 13.74 -4.86 -19.22
C CYS A 17 15.02 -4.34 -19.88
N GLU A 18 14.93 -3.23 -20.62
CA GLU A 18 16.09 -2.59 -21.25
C GLU A 18 17.08 -2.05 -20.20
N ALA A 19 16.57 -1.38 -19.15
CA ALA A 19 17.40 -0.88 -18.05
C ALA A 19 18.07 -2.01 -17.24
N ILE A 20 17.37 -3.13 -17.03
CA ILE A 20 17.94 -4.33 -16.39
C ILE A 20 19.03 -4.95 -17.27
N ALA A 21 18.83 -4.99 -18.59
CA ALA A 21 19.79 -5.54 -19.53
C ALA A 21 21.05 -4.66 -19.68
N GLU A 22 20.90 -3.34 -19.61
CA GLU A 22 22.02 -2.40 -19.76
C GLU A 22 22.80 -2.16 -18.46
N SER A 23 22.20 -2.46 -17.29
CA SER A 23 22.88 -2.31 -16.00
C SER A 23 23.66 -3.58 -15.60
N PRO A 24 25.00 -3.58 -15.65
CA PRO A 24 25.80 -4.73 -15.26
C PRO A 24 25.66 -5.05 -13.77
N GLU A 25 25.46 -4.05 -12.92
CA GLU A 25 25.27 -4.24 -11.47
C GLU A 25 24.01 -5.05 -11.14
N VAL A 26 22.93 -4.82 -11.90
CA VAL A 26 21.69 -5.58 -11.73
C VAL A 26 21.87 -7.01 -12.20
N HIS A 27 22.59 -7.20 -13.30
CA HIS A 27 22.93 -8.53 -13.83
C HIS A 27 23.75 -9.35 -12.83
N ASP A 28 24.80 -8.77 -12.25
CA ASP A 28 25.65 -9.44 -11.24
C ASP A 28 24.85 -9.87 -10.01
N ARG A 29 23.92 -9.04 -9.54
CA ARG A 29 23.01 -9.39 -8.42
C ARG A 29 21.99 -10.46 -8.80
N LEU A 30 21.46 -10.42 -10.02
CA LEU A 30 20.57 -11.47 -10.53
C LEU A 30 21.29 -12.82 -10.62
N GLU A 31 22.54 -12.81 -11.08
CA GLU A 31 23.38 -14.00 -11.12
C GLU A 31 23.69 -14.52 -9.72
N SER A 32 24.04 -13.65 -8.75
CA SER A 32 24.31 -14.10 -7.38
C SER A 32 23.08 -14.78 -6.77
N ILE A 33 21.89 -14.20 -6.94
CA ILE A 33 20.62 -14.75 -6.45
C ILE A 33 20.31 -16.11 -7.13
N ARG A 34 20.61 -16.23 -8.43
CA ARG A 34 20.47 -17.50 -9.16
C ARG A 34 21.48 -18.55 -8.71
N ARG A 35 22.73 -18.17 -8.41
CA ARG A 35 23.76 -19.08 -7.89
C ARG A 35 23.38 -19.61 -6.50
N GLU A 36 22.67 -18.82 -5.71
CA GLU A 36 22.07 -19.23 -4.45
C GLU A 36 20.83 -20.14 -4.62
N GLY A 37 20.38 -20.37 -5.85
CA GLY A 37 19.27 -21.28 -6.17
C GLY A 37 17.89 -20.63 -6.16
N TYR A 38 17.80 -19.31 -6.02
CA TYR A 38 16.54 -18.59 -6.03
C TYR A 38 16.13 -18.18 -7.45
N THR A 39 14.82 -18.13 -7.69
CA THR A 39 14.23 -17.62 -8.93
C THR A 39 13.50 -16.31 -8.63
N LEU A 40 13.84 -15.25 -9.36
CA LEU A 40 13.17 -13.96 -9.24
C LEU A 40 11.91 -13.92 -10.10
N ASN A 41 10.83 -13.41 -9.52
CA ASN A 41 9.60 -13.05 -10.22
C ASN A 41 9.25 -11.60 -9.87
N LEU A 42 9.04 -10.77 -10.87
CA LEU A 42 8.69 -9.37 -10.69
C LEU A 42 7.26 -9.15 -11.19
N PHE A 43 6.37 -8.73 -10.29
CA PHE A 43 4.98 -8.45 -10.61
C PHE A 43 4.78 -6.93 -10.64
N LEU A 44 4.39 -6.40 -11.79
CA LEU A 44 3.96 -5.00 -11.92
C LEU A 44 2.44 -4.94 -11.82
N ASP A 45 1.95 -4.23 -10.81
CA ASP A 45 0.54 -3.86 -10.68
C ASP A 45 0.43 -2.34 -10.77
N CYS A 46 -0.37 -1.85 -11.71
CA CYS A 46 -0.67 -0.43 -11.85
C CYS A 46 -2.08 -0.17 -11.35
N LYS A 47 -2.16 0.56 -10.24
CA LYS A 47 -3.42 1.11 -9.75
C LYS A 47 -3.54 2.55 -10.22
N PRO A 48 -4.73 2.97 -10.70
CA PRO A 48 -4.95 4.37 -11.05
C PRO A 48 -4.68 5.23 -9.82
N CYS A 49 -3.73 6.14 -9.94
CA CYS A 49 -3.48 7.15 -8.92
C CYS A 49 -4.58 8.19 -9.10
N GLU A 50 -5.59 8.19 -8.23
CA GLU A 50 -6.42 9.38 -8.06
C GLU A 50 -5.47 10.46 -7.53
N SER A 51 -5.26 11.48 -8.35
CA SER A 51 -4.24 12.51 -8.15
C SER A 51 -4.30 13.12 -6.75
N ASP A 52 -3.29 12.83 -5.94
CA ASP A 52 -2.78 13.74 -4.92
C ASP A 52 -1.34 14.08 -5.32
N ASP A 53 -1.21 15.13 -6.14
CA ASP A 53 0.03 15.82 -6.39
C ASP A 53 0.61 16.35 -5.06
N ALA A 54 1.51 15.57 -4.47
CA ALA A 54 2.43 16.05 -3.45
C ALA A 54 3.68 15.16 -3.44
N ALA A 55 4.51 15.37 -4.46
CA ALA A 55 5.89 14.90 -4.49
C ALA A 55 6.66 15.42 -3.26
N ARG A 56 7.20 14.46 -2.49
CA ARG A 56 8.57 14.36 -1.96
C ARG A 56 9.23 15.64 -1.39
N THR A 57 9.53 15.61 -0.08
CA THR A 57 10.91 15.59 0.45
C THR A 57 10.93 14.80 1.76
N GLU A 58 12.01 14.08 1.95
CA GLU A 58 12.31 13.12 3.01
C GLU A 58 12.23 13.70 4.42
N GLU A 59 11.37 13.09 5.24
CA GLU A 59 11.55 12.65 6.63
C GLU A 59 10.13 12.37 7.13
N ALA A 60 9.90 11.30 7.88
CA ALA A 60 8.59 11.05 8.46
C ALA A 60 8.29 12.11 9.53
N PRO A 61 7.32 13.01 9.31
CA PRO A 61 6.27 13.20 10.30
C PRO A 61 4.87 13.20 9.67
N ARG A 62 3.93 12.61 10.40
CA ARG A 62 2.50 12.43 10.10
C ARG A 62 1.87 13.63 9.36
N ARG A 63 1.41 13.45 8.13
CA ARG A 63 0.43 14.36 7.47
C ARG A 63 -0.83 14.48 8.34
N PRO A 64 -1.53 15.63 8.36
CA PRO A 64 -2.79 15.74 9.07
C PRO A 64 -3.76 14.73 8.46
N ALA A 65 -4.16 13.74 9.24
CA ALA A 65 -5.08 12.71 8.80
C ALA A 65 -6.33 13.38 8.24
N GLN A 66 -6.61 13.13 6.94
CA GLN A 66 -7.93 13.43 6.40
C GLN A 66 -8.96 12.82 7.35
N PRO A 67 -10.03 13.56 7.71
CA PRO A 67 -10.99 13.04 8.66
C PRO A 67 -11.52 11.71 8.12
N PRO A 68 -11.58 10.67 8.97
CA PRO A 68 -12.00 9.35 8.51
C PRO A 68 -13.33 9.47 7.78
N PRO A 69 -13.52 8.71 6.68
CA PRO A 69 -14.71 8.80 5.84
C PRO A 69 -16.01 8.53 6.63
N PHE A 70 -15.89 7.91 7.81
CA PHE A 70 -16.98 7.66 8.72
C PHE A 70 -16.78 8.41 10.05
N ARG A 71 -17.80 9.17 10.46
CA ARG A 71 -17.91 9.81 11.77
C ARG A 71 -19.20 9.34 12.44
N ILE A 72 -19.07 8.75 13.63
CA ILE A 72 -20.22 8.38 14.48
C ILE A 72 -20.90 9.67 14.93
N ASN A 73 -22.19 9.83 14.60
CA ASN A 73 -23.02 10.96 15.05
C ASN A 73 -23.90 10.58 16.26
N GLY A 74 -24.69 11.52 16.78
CA GLY A 74 -25.52 11.30 17.96
C GLY A 74 -26.60 10.20 17.80
N ARG A 75 -27.12 10.01 16.58
CA ARG A 75 -28.09 8.95 16.27
C ARG A 75 -27.39 7.58 16.27
N ASP A 76 -26.18 7.53 15.74
CA ASP A 76 -25.35 6.32 15.74
C ASP A 76 -24.98 5.92 17.17
N LEU A 77 -24.69 6.88 18.06
CA LEU A 77 -24.45 6.62 19.48
C LEU A 77 -25.67 6.01 20.18
N ALA A 78 -26.88 6.51 19.90
CA ALA A 78 -28.12 5.98 20.46
C ALA A 78 -28.39 4.54 19.99
N PHE A 79 -28.13 4.26 18.71
CA PHE A 79 -28.22 2.92 18.14
C PHE A 79 -27.17 1.96 18.72
N LEU A 80 -25.90 2.37 18.77
CA LEU A 80 -24.83 1.54 19.35
C LEU A 80 -25.15 1.17 20.80
N ARG A 81 -25.69 2.11 21.59
CA ARG A 81 -26.14 1.86 22.96
C ARG A 81 -27.31 0.88 23.04
N SER A 82 -28.27 0.95 22.11
CA SER A 82 -29.41 0.02 22.11
C SER A 82 -28.98 -1.43 21.83
N VAL A 83 -27.90 -1.63 21.07
CA VAL A 83 -27.30 -2.95 20.82
C VAL A 83 -26.22 -3.34 21.86
N GLY A 84 -26.08 -2.56 22.95
CA GLY A 84 -25.17 -2.85 24.05
C GLY A 84 -23.70 -2.48 23.81
N ILE A 85 -23.40 -1.76 22.71
CA ILE A 85 -22.06 -1.27 22.38
C ILE A 85 -21.98 0.20 22.80
N ASP A 86 -21.17 0.52 23.81
CA ASP A 86 -20.88 1.92 24.15
C ASP A 86 -19.47 2.28 23.68
N PRO A 87 -19.31 3.01 22.56
CA PRO A 87 -18.00 3.37 22.02
C PRO A 87 -17.26 4.39 22.90
N THR A 88 -17.93 5.02 23.87
CA THR A 88 -17.31 5.93 24.86
C THR A 88 -16.86 5.21 26.12
N ARG A 89 -17.24 3.94 26.30
CA ARG A 89 -16.83 3.13 27.45
C ARG A 89 -15.40 2.67 27.27
N LYS A 90 -14.53 2.98 28.24
CA LYS A 90 -13.15 2.48 28.28
C LYS A 90 -13.16 0.95 28.22
N ALA A 91 -12.55 0.38 27.17
CA ALA A 91 -12.40 -1.07 27.05
C ALA A 91 -11.66 -1.60 28.28
N ARG A 92 -12.32 -2.50 29.03
CA ARG A 92 -11.69 -3.16 30.17
C ARG A 92 -10.62 -4.08 29.60
N SER A 93 -9.35 -3.88 29.98
CA SER A 93 -8.27 -4.77 29.58
C SER A 93 -8.62 -6.19 30.02
N ARG A 94 -8.90 -7.06 29.05
CA ARG A 94 -9.00 -8.50 29.31
C ARG A 94 -7.58 -8.94 29.64
N THR A 95 -7.27 -9.04 30.93
CA THR A 95 -6.16 -9.86 31.41
C THR A 95 -6.45 -11.28 30.93
N SER A 96 -5.79 -11.70 29.86
CA SER A 96 -5.61 -13.12 29.60
C SER A 96 -4.76 -13.65 30.74
N ARG A 97 -5.40 -14.38 31.66
CA ARG A 97 -4.64 -15.25 32.56
C ARG A 97 -3.99 -16.33 31.69
N ARG A 98 -2.68 -16.45 31.88
CA ARG A 98 -1.76 -17.41 31.26
C ARG A 98 -2.31 -18.83 31.26
#